data_AF-A0A956NVU3-F1
#
_entry.id   AF-A0A956NVU3-F1
#
_cell.length_a   1.000
_cell.length_b   1.000
_cell.length_c   1.000
_cell.angle_alpha   90.00
_cell.angle_beta   90.00
_cell.angle_gamma   90.00
#
_symmetry.space_group_name_H-M   'P 1'
#
loop_
_entity.id
_entity.type
_entity.pdbx_description
1 polymer ?
#
loop_
_entity_poly.entity_id
_entity_poly.type
_entity_poly.pdbx_seq_one_letter_code
_entity_poly.pdbx_strand_id
1 'polypeptide(L)'
;AITGIASRRVFIAAGGLFIVFGLSGKLSALISTIPSAVIGGVFALVCGVIAMSGFQIIKQTQIGQKEMYVISIPILLIIALLYLPKDYLMSLPTMIHYLFSSPIAIASIAAIALNKLLPAD
;
A
#
# COMPACT_ATOMS: atom_id res chain seq x y z
N ALA A 1 12.95 16.91 -4.98
CA ALA A 1 14.32 17.37 -4.71
C ALA A 1 15.20 17.33 -5.96
N ILE A 2 15.22 16.23 -6.71
CA ILE A 2 16.16 16.00 -7.85
C ILE A 2 16.08 17.08 -8.94
N THR A 3 14.89 17.57 -9.29
CA THR A 3 14.70 18.66 -10.28
C THR A 3 14.48 20.05 -9.65
N GLY A 4 14.42 20.16 -8.31
CA GLY A 4 14.20 21.42 -7.59
C GLY A 4 12.84 22.11 -7.81
N ILE A 5 11.96 21.61 -8.68
CA ILE A 5 10.72 22.29 -9.07
C ILE A 5 9.51 21.68 -8.36
N ALA A 6 8.88 22.45 -7.47
CA ALA A 6 7.62 22.10 -6.80
C ALA A 6 6.41 22.91 -7.32
N SER A 7 6.46 23.35 -8.58
CA SER A 7 5.44 24.23 -9.16
C SER A 7 4.14 23.49 -9.49
N ARG A 8 3.00 24.03 -9.04
CA ARG A 8 1.65 23.52 -9.35
C ARG A 8 1.39 23.42 -10.86
N ARG A 9 1.99 24.31 -11.67
CA ARG A 9 1.82 24.31 -13.13
C ARG A 9 2.36 23.03 -13.77
N VAL A 10 3.45 22.47 -13.24
CA VAL A 10 4.05 21.22 -13.77
C VAL A 10 3.15 20.03 -13.51
N PHE A 11 2.55 19.93 -12.32
CA PHE A 11 1.58 18.87 -12.01
C PHE A 11 0.32 18.96 -12.85
N ILE A 12 -0.20 20.17 -13.11
CA ILE A 12 -1.37 20.37 -13.97
C ILE A 12 -1.05 19.98 -15.42
N ALA A 13 0.11 20.39 -15.94
CA ALA A 13 0.54 20.02 -17.29
C ALA A 13 0.76 18.51 -17.44
N ALA A 14 1.41 17.86 -16.44
CA ALA A 14 1.60 16.42 -16.42
C ALA A 14 0.26 15.66 -16.31
N GLY A 15 -0.65 16.11 -15.46
CA GLY A 15 -2.00 15.54 -15.36
C GLY A 15 -2.79 15.66 -16.67
N GLY A 16 -2.73 16.82 -17.34
CA GLY A 16 -3.32 17.01 -18.66
C GLY A 16 -2.73 16.06 -19.70
N LEU A 17 -1.42 15.88 -19.70
CA LEU A 17 -0.74 14.93 -20.58
C LEU A 17 -1.16 13.48 -20.30
N PHE A 18 -1.28 13.08 -19.03
CA PHE A 18 -1.76 11.74 -18.67
C PHE A 18 -3.20 11.48 -19.12
N ILE A 19 -4.08 12.49 -19.08
CA ILE A 19 -5.44 12.38 -19.61
C ILE A 19 -5.41 12.13 -21.12
N VAL A 20 -4.63 12.93 -21.86
CA VAL A 20 -4.49 12.78 -23.32
C VAL A 20 -3.92 11.41 -23.69
N PHE A 21 -2.92 10.92 -22.94
CA PHE A 21 -2.36 9.58 -23.16
C PHE A 21 -3.31 8.46 -22.75
N GLY A 22 -4.10 8.63 -21.69
CA GLY A 22 -5.11 7.66 -21.27
C GLY A 22 -6.25 7.48 -22.28
N LEU A 23 -6.62 8.54 -23.01
CA LEU A 23 -7.63 8.51 -24.07
C LEU A 23 -7.10 7.97 -25.42
N SER A 24 -5.78 7.86 -25.58
CA SER A 24 -5.17 7.43 -26.84
C SER A 24 -5.10 5.91 -26.94
N GLY A 25 -5.98 5.31 -27.74
CA GLY A 25 -6.01 3.86 -27.97
C GLY A 25 -4.72 3.27 -28.56
N LYS A 26 -3.94 4.07 -29.30
CA LYS A 26 -2.64 3.64 -29.87
C LYS A 26 -1.62 3.30 -28.79
N LEU A 27 -1.62 4.06 -27.69
CA LEU A 27 -0.72 3.79 -26.56
C LEU A 27 -1.17 2.55 -25.79
N SER A 28 -2.48 2.39 -25.57
CA SER A 28 -3.02 1.19 -24.90
C SER A 28 -2.65 -0.11 -25.64
N ALA A 29 -2.73 -0.12 -26.98
CA ALA A 29 -2.32 -1.27 -27.79
C ALA A 29 -0.81 -1.59 -27.65
N LEU A 30 0.02 -0.54 -27.57
CA LEU A 30 1.47 -0.70 -27.37
C LEU A 30 1.79 -1.30 -26.00
N ILE A 31 1.13 -0.82 -24.93
CA ILE A 31 1.27 -1.37 -23.58
C ILE A 31 0.83 -2.84 -23.55
N SER A 32 -0.26 -3.20 -24.24
CA SER A 32 -0.75 -4.59 -24.28
C SER A 32 0.20 -5.56 -25.00
N THR A 33 1.13 -5.05 -25.82
CA THR A 33 2.14 -5.86 -26.50
C THR A 33 3.34 -6.18 -25.60
N ILE A 34 3.45 -5.52 -24.43
CA ILE A 34 4.54 -5.75 -23.48
C ILE A 34 4.37 -7.15 -22.84
N PRO A 35 5.41 -8.00 -22.86
CA PRO A 35 5.35 -9.31 -22.23
C PRO A 35 5.08 -9.24 -20.73
N SER A 36 4.31 -10.19 -20.20
CA SER A 36 3.99 -10.30 -18.77
C SER A 36 5.24 -10.36 -17.88
N ALA A 37 6.32 -10.96 -18.37
CA ALA A 37 7.60 -11.03 -17.65
C ALA A 37 8.19 -9.65 -17.33
N VAL A 38 8.04 -8.67 -18.22
CA VAL A 38 8.55 -7.29 -18.01
C VAL A 38 7.68 -6.57 -16.98
N ILE A 39 6.36 -6.70 -17.10
CA ILE A 39 5.40 -6.08 -16.17
C ILE A 39 5.62 -6.64 -14.75
N GLY A 40 5.82 -7.96 -14.63
CA GLY A 40 6.14 -8.61 -13.35
C GLY A 40 7.46 -8.10 -12.75
N GLY A 41 8.50 -7.93 -13.57
CA GLY A 41 9.78 -7.38 -13.12
C GLY A 41 9.67 -5.94 -12.61
N VAL A 42 8.99 -5.07 -13.35
CA VAL A 42 8.75 -3.68 -12.93
C VAL A 42 7.89 -3.63 -11.67
N PHE A 43 6.84 -4.46 -11.58
CA PHE A 43 5.99 -4.53 -10.40
C PHE A 43 6.79 -4.98 -9.15
N ALA A 44 7.63 -6.00 -9.27
CA ALA A 44 8.48 -6.45 -8.18
C ALA A 44 9.44 -5.34 -7.68
N LEU A 45 10.04 -4.58 -8.60
CA LEU A 45 10.88 -3.43 -8.26
C LEU A 45 10.09 -2.36 -7.49
N VAL A 46 8.90 -2.00 -7.98
CA VAL A 46 8.05 -0.99 -7.33
C VAL A 46 7.60 -1.46 -5.94
N CYS A 47 7.16 -2.72 -5.80
CA CYS A 47 6.83 -3.30 -4.50
C CYS A 47 8.03 -3.29 -3.54
N GLY A 48 9.24 -3.58 -4.03
CA GLY A 48 10.47 -3.49 -3.24
C GLY A 48 10.75 -2.07 -2.74
N VAL A 49 10.63 -1.06 -3.61
CA VAL A 49 10.80 0.35 -3.24
C VAL A 49 9.75 0.81 -2.22
N ILE A 50 8.50 0.38 -2.38
CA ILE A 50 7.42 0.67 -1.43
C ILE A 50 7.72 0.05 -0.06
N ALA A 51 8.13 -1.23 -0.02
CA ALA A 51 8.49 -1.92 1.21
C ALA A 51 9.63 -1.20 1.94
N MET A 52 10.70 -0.85 1.22
CA MET A 52 11.85 -0.12 1.77
C MET A 52 11.46 1.27 2.29
N SER A 53 10.58 1.97 1.58
CA SER A 53 10.06 3.27 2.02
C SER A 53 9.27 3.14 3.32
N GLY A 54 8.49 2.07 3.48
CA GLY A 54 7.80 1.74 4.73
C GLY A 54 8.78 1.56 5.91
N PHE A 55 9.84 0.77 5.72
CA PHE A 55 10.87 0.59 6.75
C PHE A 55 11.61 1.89 7.08
N GLN A 56 11.84 2.76 6.09
CA GLN A 56 12.50 4.04 6.31
C GLN A 56 11.67 4.97 7.21
N ILE A 57 10.34 4.96 7.06
CA ILE A 57 9.44 5.73 7.93
C ILE A 57 9.54 5.22 9.37
N ILE A 58 9.54 3.90 9.58
CA ILE A 58 9.68 3.29 10.91
C ILE A 58 11.02 3.68 11.55
N LYS A 59 12.11 3.63 10.77
CA LYS A 59 13.46 3.95 11.24
C LYS A 59 13.63 5.41 11.71
N GLN A 60 12.80 6.33 11.22
CA GLN A 60 12.84 7.73 11.68
C GLN A 60 12.20 7.93 13.05
N THR A 61 11.44 6.95 13.55
CA THR A 61 10.78 7.01 14.86
C THR A 61 11.65 6.41 15.96
N GLN A 62 11.58 6.95 17.17
CA GLN A 62 12.21 6.33 18.34
C GLN A 62 11.38 5.09 18.71
N ILE A 63 11.98 3.91 18.62
CA ILE A 63 11.30 2.66 18.93
C ILE A 63 11.41 2.41 20.43
N GLY A 64 10.37 2.77 21.18
CA GLY A 64 10.18 2.35 22.56
C GLY A 64 9.44 1.01 22.64
N GLN A 65 9.09 0.62 23.87
CA GLN A 65 8.34 -0.63 24.12
C GLN A 65 6.96 -0.59 23.44
N LYS A 66 6.29 0.56 23.46
CA LYS A 66 4.96 0.75 22.88
C LYS A 66 4.98 0.66 21.36
N GLU A 67 5.88 1.39 20.73
CA GLU A 67 6.03 1.46 19.28
C GLU A 67 6.36 0.06 18.73
N MET A 68 7.16 -0.71 19.45
CA MET A 68 7.45 -2.10 19.10
C MET A 68 6.19 -2.97 19.03
N TYR A 69 5.24 -2.84 19.96
CA TYR A 69 3.95 -3.53 19.89
C TYR A 69 3.05 -2.98 18.77
N VAL A 70 2.99 -1.66 18.61
CA VAL A 70 2.18 -0.99 17.57
C VAL A 70 2.64 -1.36 16.17
N ILE A 71 3.93 -1.66 15.97
CA ILE A 71 4.47 -2.11 14.68
C ILE A 71 4.29 -3.62 14.50
N SER A 72 4.63 -4.42 15.52
CA SER A 72 4.70 -5.88 15.38
C SER A 72 3.33 -6.55 15.27
N ILE A 73 2.34 -6.10 16.05
CA ILE A 73 1.01 -6.73 16.10
C ILE A 73 0.25 -6.58 14.76
N PRO A 74 0.21 -5.40 14.12
CA PRO A 74 -0.39 -5.26 12.80
C PRO A 74 0.31 -6.08 11.73
N ILE A 75 1.65 -6.17 11.76
CA ILE A 75 2.41 -7.01 10.82
C ILE A 75 2.03 -8.49 11.00
N LEU A 76 1.95 -8.97 12.24
CA LEU A 76 1.50 -10.33 12.55
C LEU A 76 0.08 -10.57 12.04
N LEU A 77 -0.81 -9.59 12.21
CA LEU A 77 -2.20 -9.66 11.78
C LEU A 77 -2.32 -9.76 10.25
N ILE A 78 -1.51 -9.02 9.48
CA ILE A 78 -1.47 -9.16 8.02
C ILE A 78 -1.11 -10.60 7.64
N ILE A 79 -0.06 -11.15 8.25
CA ILE A 79 0.38 -12.52 7.97
C ILE A 79 -0.73 -13.51 8.33
N ALA A 80 -1.38 -13.35 9.48
CA ALA A 80 -2.49 -14.20 9.90
C ALA A 80 -3.66 -14.19 8.90
N LEU A 81 -4.05 -13.02 8.37
CA LEU A 81 -5.12 -12.92 7.38
C LEU A 81 -4.73 -13.48 6.01
N LEU A 82 -3.45 -13.46 5.63
CA LEU A 82 -2.99 -14.05 4.37
C LEU A 82 -3.09 -15.58 4.35
N TYR A 83 -2.94 -16.22 5.52
CA TYR A 83 -3.07 -17.68 5.66
C TYR A 83 -4.50 -18.14 5.98
N LEU A 84 -5.44 -17.22 6.18
CA LEU A 84 -6.82 -17.57 6.53
C LEU A 84 -7.59 -18.08 5.30
N PRO A 85 -8.21 -19.27 5.35
CA PRO A 85 -8.99 -19.80 4.24
C PRO A 85 -10.24 -18.95 4.00
N LYS A 86 -10.50 -18.65 2.71
CA LYS A 86 -11.60 -17.78 2.26
C LYS A 86 -12.99 -18.30 2.65
N ASP A 87 -13.12 -19.58 2.97
CA ASP A 87 -14.38 -20.23 3.36
C ASP A 87 -14.94 -19.71 4.69
N TYR A 88 -14.08 -19.25 5.61
CA TYR A 88 -14.52 -18.62 6.86
C TYR A 88 -15.04 -17.19 6.65
N LEU A 89 -14.68 -16.54 5.54
CA LEU A 89 -15.08 -15.16 5.26
C LEU A 89 -16.46 -15.06 4.60
N MET A 90 -16.93 -16.14 3.96
CA MET A 90 -18.26 -16.16 3.30
C MET A 90 -19.43 -16.30 4.26
N SER A 91 -19.20 -16.76 5.49
CA SER A 91 -20.24 -16.87 6.53
C SER A 91 -20.45 -15.56 7.32
N LEU A 92 -19.63 -14.54 7.05
CA LEU A 92 -19.67 -13.25 7.75
C LEU A 92 -20.56 -12.24 6.99
N PRO A 93 -21.23 -11.32 7.71
CA PRO A 93 -22.08 -10.31 7.07
C PRO A 93 -21.28 -9.45 6.09
N THR A 94 -21.90 -9.08 4.98
CA THR A 94 -21.25 -8.53 3.77
C THR A 94 -20.28 -7.37 4.05
N MET A 95 -20.62 -6.48 4.99
CA MET A 95 -19.74 -5.35 5.40
C MET A 95 -18.44 -5.81 6.05
N ILE A 96 -18.49 -6.85 6.88
CA ILE A 96 -17.32 -7.40 7.56
C ILE A 96 -16.46 -8.16 6.54
N HIS A 97 -17.07 -8.90 5.62
CA HIS A 97 -16.35 -9.59 4.55
C HIS A 97 -15.48 -8.64 3.71
N TYR A 98 -15.98 -7.45 3.34
CA TYR A 98 -15.16 -6.48 2.59
C TYR A 98 -13.94 -6.00 3.37
N LEU A 99 -14.07 -5.75 4.68
CA LEU A 99 -12.91 -5.40 5.51
C LEU A 99 -11.91 -6.57 5.60
N PHE A 100 -12.40 -7.79 5.82
CA PHE A 100 -11.56 -8.99 5.93
C PHE A 100 -10.93 -9.44 4.61
N SER A 101 -11.50 -9.00 3.48
CA SER A 101 -10.88 -9.18 2.16
C SER A 101 -9.64 -8.30 1.94
N SER A 102 -9.42 -7.27 2.76
CA SER A 102 -8.27 -6.36 2.70
C SER A 102 -7.43 -6.43 3.97
N PRO A 103 -6.40 -7.30 4.01
CA PRO A 103 -5.52 -7.46 5.18
C PRO A 103 -4.87 -6.14 5.63
N ILE A 104 -4.52 -5.27 4.68
CA ILE A 104 -3.87 -3.98 4.92
C ILE A 104 -4.82 -3.01 5.65
N ALA A 105 -6.11 -3.01 5.30
CA ALA A 105 -7.09 -2.14 5.93
C ALA A 105 -7.29 -2.51 7.40
N ILE A 106 -7.48 -3.81 7.70
CA ILE A 106 -7.66 -4.27 9.08
C ILE A 106 -6.40 -4.04 9.91
N ALA A 107 -5.22 -4.32 9.35
CA ALA A 107 -3.97 -4.05 10.05
C ALA A 107 -3.80 -2.56 10.38
N SER A 108 -4.20 -1.67 9.47
CA SER A 108 -4.17 -0.23 9.72
C SER A 108 -5.14 0.18 10.84
N ILE A 109 -6.37 -0.34 10.83
CA ILE A 109 -7.35 -0.09 11.89
C ILE A 109 -6.83 -0.62 13.23
N ALA A 110 -6.27 -1.82 13.24
CA ALA A 110 -5.67 -2.42 14.43
C ALA A 110 -4.50 -1.59 14.94
N ALA A 111 -3.61 -1.10 14.06
CA ALA A 111 -2.50 -0.22 14.42
C ALA A 111 -2.98 1.07 15.09
N ILE A 112 -3.99 1.72 14.52
CA ILE A 112 -4.58 2.95 15.07
C ILE A 112 -5.23 2.69 16.43
N ALA A 113 -6.00 1.60 16.55
CA ALA A 113 -6.65 1.21 17.78
C ALA A 113 -5.62 0.93 18.88
N LEU A 114 -4.57 0.19 18.55
CA LEU A 114 -3.51 -0.20 19.47
C LEU A 114 -2.67 1.00 19.93
N ASN A 115 -2.34 1.91 19.01
CA ASN A 115 -1.69 3.18 19.33
C ASN A 115 -2.50 4.03 20.33
N LYS A 116 -3.83 3.94 20.28
CA LYS A 116 -4.73 4.68 21.18
C LYS A 116 -4.98 3.98 22.51
N LEU A 117 -5.00 2.64 22.53
CA LEU A 117 -5.26 1.83 23.73
C LEU A 117 -4.03 1.73 24.65
N LEU A 118 -2.82 1.68 24.09
CA LEU A 118 -1.59 1.57 24.88
C LEU A 118 -1.28 2.91 25.57
N PRO A 119 -1.20 2.98 26.91
CA PRO A 119 -0.85 4.19 27.66
C PRO A 119 0.60 4.59 27.41
N ALA A 120 0.86 5.89 27.24
CA ALA A 120 2.22 6.43 27.04
C ALA A 120 2.96 6.41 28.37
N ASP A 121 3.83 5.42 28.55
CA ASP A 121 4.93 5.48 29.50
C ASP A 121 6.12 6.19 28.84
#